data_AF-A0A2T4MLS1-F1
#
_entry.id   AF-A0A2T4MLS1-F1
#
_cell.length_a   1.000
_cell.length_b   1.000
_cell.length_c   1.000
_cell.angle_alpha   90.00
_cell.angle_beta   90.00
_cell.angle_gamma   90.00
#
_symmetry.space_group_name_H-M   'P 1'
#
loop_
_entity.id
_entity.type
_entity.pdbx_description
1 polymer ?
#
loop_
_entity_poly.entity_id
_entity_poly.type
_entity_poly.pdbx_seq_one_letter_code
_entity_poly.pdbx_strand_id
1 'polypeptide(L)'
;MAGIILTGFTGTAALGSISNTTHAATPEVQGVHSQNEAAAVKSLYDRYSKSQIGDKKGNLKIWAYSNAPLKSNEVRLNINGTYLFNGTTYTPKRNVTLNKGKITLKELDHIVRYAHVSYGLYLGDKLPKGDIVIHTKSGDRYTLETHKALQSDRENVEINTEDLKNITFDIKVL
;
A
#
# COMPACT_ATOMS: atom_id res chain seq x y z
N MET A 1 77.12 -34.09 9.69
CA MET A 1 76.41 -33.12 10.54
C MET A 1 76.02 -33.82 11.83
N ALA A 2 76.62 -33.40 12.95
CA ALA A 2 76.10 -33.60 14.30
C ALA A 2 74.70 -32.98 14.39
N GLY A 3 73.67 -33.52 15.05
CA GLY A 3 73.59 -34.02 16.42
C GLY A 3 73.01 -32.91 17.31
N ILE A 4 71.88 -33.16 18.01
CA ILE A 4 71.44 -32.62 19.33
C ILE A 4 69.89 -32.57 19.41
N ILE A 5 69.26 -33.50 20.13
CA ILE A 5 68.66 -33.48 21.49
C ILE A 5 67.17 -33.09 21.53
N LEU A 6 66.40 -34.08 21.98
CA LEU A 6 65.02 -34.08 22.45
C LEU A 6 64.98 -33.61 23.91
N THR A 7 64.11 -32.66 24.25
CA THR A 7 63.63 -32.47 25.63
C THR A 7 62.12 -32.34 25.60
N GLY A 8 61.43 -33.29 26.24
CA GLY A 8 59.99 -33.28 26.42
C GLY A 8 59.54 -32.32 27.51
N PHE A 9 58.26 -31.95 27.44
CA PHE A 9 57.50 -31.50 28.60
C PHE A 9 56.20 -32.31 28.67
N THR A 10 56.01 -32.97 29.80
CA THR A 10 54.74 -33.49 30.28
C THR A 10 54.03 -32.37 31.04
N GLY A 11 52.71 -32.25 30.88
CA GLY A 11 51.92 -31.23 31.57
C GLY A 11 50.44 -31.32 31.24
N THR A 12 49.75 -32.09 32.07
CA THR A 12 48.31 -32.37 32.18
C THR A 12 47.38 -31.15 32.04
N ALA A 13 46.20 -31.42 31.47
CA ALA A 13 45.10 -30.48 31.25
C ALA A 13 44.54 -29.83 32.53
N ALA A 14 44.08 -28.59 32.39
CA ALA A 14 43.01 -28.03 33.20
C ALA A 14 42.04 -27.28 32.26
N LEU A 15 40.81 -27.79 32.16
CA LEU A 15 39.67 -27.17 31.51
C LEU A 15 39.25 -25.95 32.32
N GLY A 16 39.38 -24.76 31.73
CA GLY A 16 38.80 -23.51 32.24
C GLY A 16 37.96 -22.88 31.15
N SER A 17 36.64 -22.96 31.31
CA SER A 17 35.62 -22.52 30.36
C SER A 17 35.81 -21.06 29.95
N ILE A 18 36.14 -20.82 28.68
CA ILE A 18 36.00 -19.49 28.08
C ILE A 18 34.51 -19.34 27.78
N SER A 19 33.80 -18.55 28.59
CA SER A 19 32.46 -18.12 28.24
C SER A 19 32.57 -17.21 27.02
N ASN A 20 32.40 -17.79 25.83
CA ASN A 20 32.01 -17.05 24.64
C ASN A 20 30.69 -16.34 24.95
N THR A 21 30.73 -15.06 25.29
CA THR A 21 29.62 -14.18 24.96
C THR A 21 29.64 -13.94 23.46
N THR A 22 29.22 -14.95 22.71
CA THR A 22 28.65 -14.75 21.39
C THR A 22 27.38 -13.95 21.63
N HIS A 23 27.42 -12.63 21.39
CA HIS A 23 26.20 -11.90 21.12
C HIS A 23 25.58 -12.54 19.89
N ALA A 24 24.58 -13.39 20.10
CA ALA A 24 23.71 -13.87 19.05
C ALA A 24 23.15 -12.62 18.34
N ALA A 25 23.42 -12.49 17.05
CA ALA A 25 22.79 -11.47 16.23
C ALA A 25 21.28 -11.78 16.23
N THR A 26 20.51 -10.97 16.96
CA THR A 26 19.07 -11.07 17.04
C THR A 26 18.48 -10.87 15.63
N PRO A 27 17.73 -11.81 15.06
CA PRO A 27 17.01 -11.59 13.79
C PRO A 27 15.78 -10.66 13.94
N GLU A 28 15.60 -10.04 15.11
CA GLU A 28 14.35 -9.38 15.52
C GLU A 28 14.01 -8.14 14.69
N VAL A 29 15.01 -7.40 14.19
CA VAL A 29 14.78 -6.09 13.54
C VAL A 29 14.06 -6.24 12.19
N GLN A 30 14.39 -7.27 11.39
CA GLN A 30 13.72 -7.52 10.11
C GLN A 30 12.34 -8.16 10.29
N GLY A 31 12.18 -9.05 11.28
CA GLY A 31 10.90 -9.68 11.62
C GLY A 31 9.87 -8.67 12.13
N VAL A 32 10.25 -7.79 13.05
CA VAL A 32 9.38 -6.75 13.61
C VAL A 32 9.01 -5.71 12.55
N HIS A 33 9.95 -5.29 11.70
CA HIS A 33 9.64 -4.34 10.62
C HIS A 33 8.65 -4.92 9.60
N SER A 34 8.81 -6.21 9.25
CA SER A 34 7.91 -6.89 8.31
C SER A 34 6.52 -7.13 8.89
N GLN A 35 6.42 -7.47 10.18
CA GLN A 35 5.14 -7.59 10.89
C GLN A 35 4.41 -6.24 11.00
N ASN A 36 5.14 -5.16 11.25
CA ASN A 36 4.58 -3.81 11.30
C ASN A 36 4.09 -3.34 9.92
N GLU A 37 4.79 -3.72 8.84
CA GLU A 37 4.37 -3.43 7.47
C GLU A 37 3.08 -4.18 7.10
N ALA A 38 3.01 -5.48 7.36
CA ALA A 38 1.83 -6.29 7.10
C ALA A 38 0.59 -5.78 7.87
N ALA A 39 0.78 -5.39 9.13
CA ALA A 39 -0.29 -4.78 9.94
C ALA A 39 -0.79 -3.45 9.34
N ALA A 40 0.11 -2.61 8.83
CA ALA A 40 -0.24 -1.36 8.16
C ALA A 40 -1.02 -1.61 6.86
N VAL A 41 -0.59 -2.58 6.04
CA VAL A 41 -1.33 -2.97 4.82
C VAL A 41 -2.71 -3.49 5.17
N LYS A 42 -2.82 -4.37 6.18
CA LYS A 42 -4.11 -4.88 6.64
C LYS A 42 -5.03 -3.76 7.11
N SER A 43 -4.53 -2.76 7.82
CA SER A 43 -5.33 -1.60 8.23
C SER A 43 -5.85 -0.79 7.03
N LEU A 44 -5.07 -0.66 5.96
CA LEU A 44 -5.50 0.01 4.73
C LEU A 44 -6.55 -0.83 4.01
N TYR A 45 -6.35 -2.14 3.91
CA TYR A 45 -7.33 -3.06 3.34
C TYR A 45 -8.65 -3.02 4.11
N ASP A 46 -8.63 -3.17 5.43
CA ASP A 46 -9.84 -3.17 6.28
C ASP A 46 -10.60 -1.85 6.18
N ARG A 47 -9.89 -0.72 6.01
CA ARG A 47 -10.50 0.60 5.79
C ARG A 47 -11.17 0.66 4.42
N TYR A 48 -10.43 0.38 3.35
CA TYR A 48 -10.82 0.72 1.97
C TYR A 48 -11.54 -0.40 1.21
N SER A 49 -11.59 -1.63 1.74
CA SER A 49 -12.36 -2.74 1.17
C SER A 49 -13.86 -2.68 1.49
N LYS A 50 -14.28 -1.79 2.38
CA LYS A 50 -15.70 -1.64 2.77
C LYS A 50 -16.51 -1.05 1.62
N SER A 51 -17.61 -1.69 1.28
CA SER A 51 -18.56 -1.24 0.23
C SER A 51 -19.47 -0.08 0.68
N GLN A 52 -19.16 0.59 1.79
CA GLN A 52 -19.93 1.72 2.30
C GLN A 52 -18.99 2.72 2.99
N ILE A 53 -19.29 4.01 2.81
CA ILE A 53 -18.68 5.13 3.55
C ILE A 53 -19.75 6.20 3.78
N GLY A 54 -19.93 6.61 5.03
CA GLY A 54 -21.08 7.44 5.42
C GLY A 54 -22.41 6.80 4.97
N ASP A 55 -23.24 7.60 4.30
CA ASP A 55 -24.51 7.15 3.73
C ASP A 55 -24.37 6.59 2.30
N LYS A 56 -23.18 6.67 1.70
CA LYS A 56 -22.93 6.22 0.33
C LYS A 56 -22.60 4.72 0.33
N LYS A 57 -23.33 3.96 -0.49
CA LYS A 57 -23.10 2.53 -0.72
C LYS A 57 -22.58 2.27 -2.13
N GLY A 58 -21.62 1.38 -2.21
CA GLY A 58 -20.91 0.97 -3.40
C GLY A 58 -21.04 -0.51 -3.69
N ASN A 59 -20.65 -0.89 -4.89
CA ASN A 59 -20.34 -2.27 -5.25
C ASN A 59 -19.40 -2.25 -6.47
N LEU A 60 -18.94 -3.42 -6.89
CA LEU A 60 -18.01 -3.55 -8.02
C LEU A 60 -18.58 -3.02 -9.35
N LYS A 61 -19.91 -2.93 -9.52
CA LYS A 61 -20.53 -2.38 -10.72
C LYS A 61 -20.53 -0.85 -10.76
N ILE A 62 -20.33 -0.16 -9.65
CA ILE A 62 -20.32 1.32 -9.63
C ILE A 62 -19.00 1.92 -9.15
N TRP A 63 -18.29 1.22 -8.26
CA TRP A 63 -17.02 1.68 -7.69
C TRP A 63 -15.83 0.81 -8.10
N ALA A 64 -15.92 0.05 -9.20
CA ALA A 64 -14.76 -0.63 -9.77
C ALA A 64 -14.78 -0.59 -11.30
N TYR A 65 -15.86 -1.04 -11.94
CA TYR A 65 -15.96 -0.95 -13.40
C TYR A 65 -17.40 -1.07 -13.89
N SER A 66 -17.81 -0.16 -14.76
CA SER A 66 -19.05 -0.28 -15.54
C SER A 66 -18.96 0.45 -16.88
N ASN A 67 -19.64 -0.13 -17.86
CA ASN A 67 -19.92 0.48 -19.17
C ASN A 67 -21.41 0.77 -19.36
N ALA A 68 -22.22 0.65 -18.31
CA ALA A 68 -23.63 1.00 -18.39
C ALA A 68 -23.80 2.48 -18.81
N PRO A 69 -24.87 2.83 -19.56
CA PRO A 69 -25.19 4.21 -19.86
C PRO A 69 -25.27 5.04 -18.57
N LEU A 70 -24.71 6.24 -18.60
CA LEU A 70 -24.79 7.16 -17.47
C LEU A 70 -26.18 7.80 -17.42
N LYS A 71 -26.72 7.91 -16.21
CA LYS A 71 -27.88 8.76 -15.98
C LYS A 71 -27.49 10.23 -16.05
N SER A 72 -28.46 11.10 -16.26
CA SER A 72 -28.24 12.55 -16.37
C SER A 72 -27.60 13.15 -15.11
N ASN A 73 -27.85 12.56 -13.95
CA ASN A 73 -27.32 12.96 -12.65
C ASN A 73 -26.04 12.20 -12.25
N GLU A 74 -25.36 11.52 -13.18
CA GLU A 74 -24.14 10.76 -12.90
C GLU A 74 -22.93 11.31 -13.65
N VAL A 75 -21.74 11.05 -13.11
CA VAL A 75 -20.44 11.24 -13.76
C VAL A 75 -19.62 9.96 -13.64
N ARG A 76 -18.77 9.68 -14.63
CA ARG A 76 -17.83 8.55 -14.60
C ARG A 76 -16.40 9.01 -14.68
N LEU A 77 -15.61 8.59 -13.70
CA LEU A 77 -14.18 8.86 -13.63
C LEU A 77 -13.43 7.61 -14.06
N ASN A 78 -12.76 7.68 -15.21
CA ASN A 78 -11.87 6.61 -15.65
C ASN A 78 -10.57 6.66 -14.82
N ILE A 79 -10.11 5.47 -14.42
CA ILE A 79 -8.88 5.28 -13.66
C ILE A 79 -7.86 4.63 -14.60
N ASN A 80 -6.77 5.34 -14.90
CA ASN A 80 -5.75 4.90 -15.87
C ASN A 80 -4.35 4.97 -15.26
N GLY A 81 -3.57 3.91 -15.36
CA GLY A 81 -2.24 3.89 -14.73
C GLY A 81 -1.60 2.52 -14.75
N THR A 82 -0.48 2.41 -14.04
CA THR A 82 0.35 1.21 -13.94
C THR A 82 0.42 0.70 -12.51
N TYR A 83 0.29 -0.61 -12.36
CA TYR A 83 0.46 -1.33 -11.10
C TYR A 83 1.57 -2.36 -11.27
N LEU A 84 2.72 -2.13 -10.67
CA LEU A 84 3.85 -3.07 -10.63
C LEU A 84 3.72 -3.96 -9.39
N PHE A 85 3.57 -5.26 -9.58
CA PHE A 85 3.52 -6.24 -8.50
C PHE A 85 4.49 -7.37 -8.81
N ASN A 86 5.43 -7.64 -7.90
CA ASN A 86 6.45 -8.68 -8.02
C ASN A 86 7.17 -8.68 -9.39
N GLY A 87 7.60 -7.50 -9.84
CA GLY A 87 8.31 -7.33 -11.12
C GLY A 87 7.45 -7.36 -12.39
N THR A 88 6.13 -7.57 -12.27
CA THR A 88 5.20 -7.58 -13.41
C THR A 88 4.33 -6.32 -13.42
N THR A 89 4.29 -5.63 -14.56
CA THR A 89 3.48 -4.41 -14.74
C THR A 89 2.09 -4.75 -15.27
N TYR A 90 1.06 -4.27 -14.59
CA TYR A 90 -0.35 -4.39 -14.96
C TYR A 90 -0.96 -3.02 -15.28
N THR A 91 -1.95 -3.00 -16.17
CA THR A 91 -2.72 -1.81 -16.55
C THR A 91 -4.22 -2.06 -16.33
N PRO A 92 -4.67 -2.16 -15.06
CA PRO A 92 -6.05 -2.52 -14.76
C PRO A 92 -7.03 -1.45 -15.26
N LYS A 93 -8.03 -1.89 -16.03
CA LYS A 93 -9.12 -1.02 -16.50
C LYS A 93 -10.17 -0.88 -15.40
N ARG A 94 -10.30 0.32 -14.83
CA ARG A 94 -11.27 0.63 -13.77
C ARG A 94 -11.94 1.98 -14.01
N ASN A 95 -13.14 2.13 -13.48
CA ASN A 95 -13.83 3.41 -13.42
C ASN A 95 -14.76 3.47 -12.20
N VAL A 96 -15.06 4.68 -11.76
CA VAL A 96 -16.00 4.95 -10.68
C VAL A 96 -17.12 5.81 -11.24
N THR A 97 -18.37 5.42 -11.00
CA THR A 97 -19.55 6.21 -11.30
C THR A 97 -20.08 6.84 -10.01
N LEU A 98 -20.26 8.15 -10.02
CA LEU A 98 -20.71 8.96 -8.89
C LEU A 98 -21.96 9.75 -9.29
N ASN A 99 -22.84 10.03 -8.33
CA ASN A 99 -23.89 11.03 -8.52
C ASN A 99 -23.26 12.42 -8.50
N LYS A 100 -23.81 13.32 -9.33
CA LYS A 100 -23.53 14.75 -9.35
C LYS A 100 -23.86 15.39 -8.00
N GLY A 101 -23.08 16.40 -7.62
CA GLY A 101 -23.19 17.13 -6.36
C GLY A 101 -21.90 17.13 -5.54
N LYS A 102 -22.05 17.50 -4.26
CA LYS A 102 -20.94 17.58 -3.32
C LYS A 102 -20.51 16.20 -2.80
N ILE A 103 -19.21 16.01 -2.71
CA ILE A 103 -18.56 14.87 -2.05
C ILE A 103 -17.39 15.38 -1.20
N THR A 104 -17.14 14.76 -0.05
CA THR A 104 -15.93 15.04 0.73
C THR A 104 -14.73 14.30 0.15
N LEU A 105 -13.52 14.82 0.35
CA LEU A 105 -12.30 14.11 -0.07
C LEU A 105 -12.15 12.77 0.66
N LYS A 106 -12.65 12.65 1.90
CA LYS A 106 -12.72 11.36 2.61
C LYS A 106 -13.52 10.31 1.87
N GLU A 107 -14.72 10.67 1.42
CA GLU A 107 -15.58 9.75 0.66
C GLU A 107 -14.98 9.43 -0.71
N LEU A 108 -14.43 10.43 -1.40
CA LEU A 108 -13.81 10.25 -2.70
C LEU A 108 -12.55 9.35 -2.62
N ASP A 109 -11.66 9.58 -1.66
CA ASP A 109 -10.50 8.72 -1.37
C ASP A 109 -10.94 7.28 -1.12
N HIS A 110 -11.96 7.08 -0.29
CA HIS A 110 -12.49 5.75 0.02
C HIS A 110 -12.97 5.02 -1.23
N ILE A 111 -13.81 5.67 -2.03
CA ILE A 111 -14.40 5.09 -3.24
C ILE A 111 -13.31 4.77 -4.27
N VAL A 112 -12.35 5.68 -4.45
CA VAL A 112 -11.25 5.49 -5.41
C VAL A 112 -10.36 4.33 -4.97
N ARG A 113 -9.99 4.24 -3.68
CA ARG A 113 -9.18 3.13 -3.17
C ARG A 113 -9.96 1.81 -3.18
N TYR A 114 -11.26 1.81 -2.96
CA TYR A 114 -12.12 0.62 -3.15
C TYR A 114 -11.99 0.06 -4.58
N ALA A 115 -11.97 0.94 -5.59
CA ALA A 115 -11.73 0.54 -6.98
C ALA A 115 -10.34 -0.10 -7.18
N HIS A 116 -9.33 0.38 -6.46
CA HIS A 116 -7.97 -0.17 -6.54
C HIS A 116 -7.84 -1.52 -5.81
N VAL A 117 -8.50 -1.66 -4.66
CA VAL A 117 -8.60 -2.94 -3.93
C VAL A 117 -9.22 -4.03 -4.83
N SER A 118 -10.17 -3.67 -5.70
CA SER A 118 -10.83 -4.63 -6.60
C SER A 118 -9.91 -5.32 -7.64
N TYR A 119 -8.66 -4.88 -7.80
CA TYR A 119 -7.67 -5.57 -8.63
C TYR A 119 -6.44 -6.03 -7.84
N GLY A 120 -6.45 -5.89 -6.51
CA GLY A 120 -5.44 -6.47 -5.64
C GLY A 120 -4.61 -5.50 -4.82
N LEU A 121 -4.89 -4.18 -4.86
CA LEU A 121 -4.22 -3.24 -3.95
C LEU A 121 -4.53 -3.60 -2.49
N TYR A 122 -3.49 -3.65 -1.64
CA TYR A 122 -3.54 -4.01 -0.22
C TYR A 122 -3.89 -5.47 0.12
N LEU A 123 -3.81 -6.42 -0.82
CA LEU A 123 -4.05 -7.84 -0.52
C LEU A 123 -2.82 -8.60 0.04
N GLY A 124 -1.62 -8.05 -0.07
CA GLY A 124 -0.38 -8.67 0.40
C GLY A 124 0.17 -8.04 1.68
N ASP A 125 1.42 -8.37 2.01
CA ASP A 125 2.08 -7.90 3.24
C ASP A 125 3.00 -6.68 3.03
N LYS A 126 3.08 -6.20 1.78
CA LYS A 126 3.97 -5.10 1.38
C LYS A 126 3.20 -3.82 1.13
N LEU A 127 3.68 -2.72 1.72
CA LEU A 127 3.06 -1.42 1.53
C LEU A 127 3.28 -0.96 0.07
N PRO A 128 2.21 -0.62 -0.65
CA PRO A 128 2.36 -0.02 -1.97
C PRO A 128 3.04 1.33 -1.85
N LYS A 129 3.89 1.64 -2.82
CA LYS A 129 4.51 2.95 -3.01
C LYS A 129 3.94 3.60 -4.26
N GLY A 130 3.85 4.92 -4.25
CA GLY A 130 3.32 5.71 -5.34
C GLY A 130 1.96 6.33 -5.00
N ASP A 131 1.39 6.98 -6.01
CA ASP A 131 0.30 7.93 -5.82
C ASP A 131 -0.89 7.60 -6.72
N ILE A 132 -2.07 7.90 -6.19
CA ILE A 132 -3.29 8.02 -6.97
C ILE A 132 -3.61 9.52 -7.05
N VAL A 133 -3.78 10.03 -8.25
CA VAL A 133 -4.02 11.46 -8.51
C VAL A 133 -5.39 11.64 -9.14
N ILE A 134 -6.26 12.37 -8.45
CA ILE A 134 -7.57 12.78 -8.96
C ILE A 134 -7.40 14.15 -9.63
N HIS A 135 -7.68 14.21 -10.93
CA HIS A 135 -7.57 15.45 -11.72
C HIS A 135 -8.92 16.12 -11.81
N THR A 136 -8.92 17.44 -11.66
CA THR A 136 -10.07 18.29 -11.95
C THR A 136 -10.03 18.80 -13.40
N LYS A 137 -11.13 19.42 -13.84
CA LYS A 137 -11.24 20.07 -15.14
C LYS A 137 -10.49 21.41 -15.20
N SER A 138 -10.31 22.09 -14.06
CA SER A 138 -9.53 23.35 -13.95
C SER A 138 -8.02 23.11 -14.04
N GLY A 139 -7.56 21.89 -13.76
CA GLY A 139 -6.14 21.52 -13.73
C GLY A 139 -5.61 21.26 -12.31
N ASP A 140 -6.40 21.56 -11.27
CA ASP A 140 -6.10 21.23 -9.88
C ASP A 140 -6.10 19.72 -9.64
N ARG A 141 -5.43 19.28 -8.58
CA ARG A 141 -5.20 17.86 -8.30
C ARG A 141 -5.35 17.52 -6.83
N TYR A 142 -5.89 16.35 -6.55
CA TYR A 142 -5.87 15.73 -5.23
C TYR A 142 -5.00 14.48 -5.29
N THR A 143 -3.86 14.52 -4.59
CA THR A 143 -2.95 13.36 -4.47
C THR A 143 -3.29 12.53 -3.24
N LEU A 144 -3.36 11.21 -3.44
CA LEU A 144 -3.59 10.18 -2.44
C LEU A 144 -2.38 9.26 -2.40
N GLU A 145 -1.56 9.39 -1.36
CA GLU A 145 -0.37 8.56 -1.16
C GLU A 145 -0.82 7.14 -0.76
N THR A 146 -0.38 6.12 -1.50
CA THR A 146 -0.89 4.75 -1.33
C THR A 146 -0.37 4.05 -0.08
N HIS A 147 0.80 4.43 0.42
CA HIS A 147 1.45 3.82 1.59
C HIS A 147 0.80 4.20 2.94
N LYS A 148 -0.18 5.10 2.96
CA LYS A 148 -0.85 5.56 4.18
C LYS A 148 -2.30 5.96 3.91
N ALA A 149 -3.08 6.13 4.99
CA ALA A 149 -4.44 6.63 4.90
C ALA A 149 -4.48 8.15 4.66
N LEU A 150 -5.63 8.65 4.19
CA LEU A 150 -5.86 10.09 4.05
C LEU A 150 -5.65 10.81 5.40
N GLN A 151 -4.97 11.96 5.36
CA GLN A 151 -4.71 12.80 6.52
C GLN A 151 -6.01 13.44 7.05
N SER A 152 -6.19 13.49 8.37
CA SER A 152 -7.45 13.92 9.01
C SER A 152 -7.83 15.38 8.70
N ASP A 153 -6.85 16.26 8.54
CA ASP A 153 -7.04 17.66 8.14
C ASP A 153 -7.61 17.81 6.72
N ARG A 154 -7.48 16.79 5.88
CA ARG A 154 -7.98 16.78 4.49
C ARG A 154 -9.36 16.16 4.35
N GLU A 155 -9.89 15.51 5.38
CA GLU A 155 -11.11 14.70 5.25
C GLU A 155 -12.35 15.52 4.83
N ASN A 156 -12.45 16.77 5.31
CA ASN A 156 -13.63 17.62 5.11
C ASN A 156 -13.54 18.55 3.88
N VAL A 157 -12.51 18.38 3.04
CA VAL A 157 -12.42 19.15 1.78
C VAL A 157 -13.62 18.78 0.90
N GLU A 158 -14.46 19.76 0.59
CA GLU A 158 -15.62 19.58 -0.28
C GLU A 158 -15.22 19.71 -1.75
N ILE A 159 -15.73 18.78 -2.57
CA ILE A 159 -15.44 18.69 -3.99
C ILE A 159 -16.76 18.54 -4.73
N ASN A 160 -16.92 19.28 -5.82
CA ASN A 160 -18.02 19.07 -6.73
C ASN A 160 -17.65 17.94 -7.72
N THR A 161 -18.43 16.86 -7.77
CA THR A 161 -18.08 15.70 -8.61
C THR A 161 -18.08 16.04 -10.10
N GLU A 162 -18.85 17.05 -10.51
CA GLU A 162 -18.89 17.56 -11.87
C GLU A 162 -17.57 18.20 -12.31
N ASP A 163 -16.74 18.65 -11.37
CA ASP A 163 -15.46 19.30 -11.67
C ASP A 163 -14.34 18.28 -11.84
N LEU A 164 -14.61 17.00 -11.59
CA LEU A 164 -13.66 15.92 -11.74
C LEU A 164 -13.52 15.51 -13.22
N LYS A 165 -12.27 15.22 -13.64
CA LYS A 165 -11.92 14.86 -15.01
C LYS A 165 -11.62 13.37 -15.14
N ASN A 166 -10.57 12.91 -14.47
CA ASN A 166 -10.11 11.52 -14.50
C ASN A 166 -9.20 11.24 -13.31
N ILE A 167 -8.82 9.97 -13.16
CA ILE A 167 -7.89 9.53 -12.12
C ILE A 167 -6.70 8.86 -12.81
N THR A 168 -5.49 9.17 -12.33
CA THR A 168 -4.26 8.49 -12.76
C THR A 168 -3.53 7.86 -11.59
N PHE A 169 -2.74 6.82 -11.84
CA PHE A 169 -1.91 6.23 -10.80
C PHE A 169 -0.62 5.62 -11.36
N ASP A 170 0.41 5.59 -10.53
CA ASP A 170 1.61 4.76 -10.71
C ASP A 170 1.95 4.16 -9.36
N ILE A 171 1.77 2.85 -9.22
CA ILE A 171 1.86 2.14 -7.95
C ILE A 171 2.80 0.95 -8.08
N LYS A 172 3.64 0.76 -7.07
CA LYS A 172 4.63 -0.33 -7.00
C LYS A 172 4.53 -1.06 -5.67
N VAL A 173 4.44 -2.38 -5.74
CA VAL A 173 4.53 -3.31 -4.60
C VAL A 173 5.69 -4.24 -4.90
N LEU A 174 6.76 -4.13 -4.11
CA LEU A 174 8.05 -4.80 -4.31
C LEU A 174 8.33 -5.79 -3.17
#